data_AF-A0A3A8Q2I2-F1
#
_entry.id   AF-A0A3A8Q2I2-F1
#
_cell.length_a   1.000
_cell.length_b   1.000
_cell.length_c   1.000
_cell.angle_alpha   90.00
_cell.angle_beta   90.00
_cell.angle_gamma   90.00
#
_symmetry.space_group_name_H-M   'P 1'
#
loop_
_entity.id
_entity.type
_entity.pdbx_description
1 polymer ?
#
loop_
_entity_poly.entity_id
_entity_poly.type
_entity_poly.pdbx_seq_one_letter_code
_entity_poly.pdbx_strand_id
1 'polypeptide(L)'
;MPSESPTGATPPPRVRRALALGLIGAVVAGMALALLVIFWGPRRPSPEDLAREARIQVLALCDAVQSYRDEHGDYVPIAPFPVPVPKGRESVPFPHDHEDFHRIGFEPGPAVHFQYEVAVQESPVGEPEVSCLARVDADGDGLNAVYRIRLDANGMTSAVEAEHEGE
;
A
#
# COMPACT_ATOMS: atom_id res chain seq x y z
N MET A 1 46.46 -48.95 48.52
CA MET A 1 46.15 -47.57 48.12
C MET A 1 45.17 -47.63 46.95
N PRO A 2 44.07 -46.88 47.00
CA PRO A 2 43.02 -46.88 45.99
C PRO A 2 43.33 -45.88 44.86
N SER A 3 42.88 -46.17 43.64
CA SER A 3 42.64 -45.16 42.60
C SER A 3 41.47 -45.65 41.74
N GLU A 4 40.25 -45.33 42.15
CA GLU A 4 39.09 -45.29 41.27
C GLU A 4 39.15 -44.01 40.43
N SER A 5 39.08 -44.14 39.12
CA SER A 5 38.78 -43.04 38.20
C SER A 5 37.28 -43.01 37.94
N PRO A 6 36.58 -41.86 38.00
CA PRO A 6 35.16 -41.81 37.76
C PRO A 6 34.86 -41.98 36.27
N THR A 7 34.03 -42.98 36.00
CA THR A 7 33.46 -43.28 34.68
C THR A 7 32.55 -42.13 34.24
N GLY A 8 32.78 -41.62 33.03
CA GLY A 8 31.92 -40.64 32.39
C GLY A 8 30.48 -41.13 32.32
N ALA A 9 29.59 -40.44 33.03
CA ALA A 9 28.17 -40.73 33.04
C ALA A 9 27.57 -40.41 31.67
N THR A 10 27.30 -41.46 30.88
CA THR A 10 26.51 -41.32 29.66
C THR A 10 25.04 -41.18 30.09
N PRO A 11 24.32 -40.13 29.67
CA PRO A 11 22.97 -39.90 30.15
C PRO A 11 22.03 -41.05 29.73
N PRO A 12 21.07 -41.42 30.60
CA PRO A 12 20.23 -42.60 30.40
C PRO A 12 19.37 -42.48 29.13
N PRO A 13 19.06 -43.61 28.46
CA PRO A 13 18.45 -43.65 27.12
C PRO A 13 17.08 -42.96 27.03
N ARG A 14 16.36 -42.81 28.14
CA ARG A 14 15.08 -42.10 28.22
C ARG A 14 15.22 -40.58 28.04
N VAL A 15 16.31 -39.99 28.54
CA VAL A 15 16.60 -38.55 28.42
C VAL A 15 16.98 -38.20 26.97
N ARG A 16 17.74 -39.08 26.30
CA ARG A 16 18.10 -38.92 24.88
C ARG A 16 16.89 -38.98 23.93
N ARG A 17 15.91 -39.86 24.21
CA ARG A 17 14.68 -39.96 23.39
C ARG A 17 13.76 -38.75 23.58
N ALA A 18 13.62 -38.25 24.80
CA ALA A 18 12.84 -37.04 25.07
C ALA A 18 13.47 -35.80 24.40
N LEU A 19 14.80 -35.67 24.46
CA LEU A 19 15.52 -34.59 23.75
C LEU A 19 15.38 -34.69 22.23
N ALA A 20 15.51 -35.89 21.67
CA ALA A 20 15.36 -36.11 20.23
C ALA A 20 13.93 -35.80 19.74
N LEU A 21 12.90 -36.22 20.48
CA LEU A 21 11.51 -35.91 20.16
C LEU A 21 11.19 -34.41 20.29
N GLY A 22 11.75 -33.73 21.30
CA GLY A 22 11.62 -32.27 21.45
C GLY A 22 12.26 -31.50 20.29
N LEU A 23 13.45 -31.92 19.84
CA LEU A 23 14.13 -31.33 18.68
C LEU A 23 13.35 -31.53 17.38
N ILE A 24 12.80 -32.73 17.15
CA ILE A 24 11.97 -33.01 15.97
C ILE A 24 10.69 -32.14 16.00
N GLY A 25 10.04 -32.01 17.16
CA GLY A 25 8.87 -31.14 17.32
C GLY A 25 9.18 -29.67 17.01
N ALA A 26 10.32 -29.15 17.47
CA ALA A 26 10.75 -27.78 17.20
C ALA A 26 11.05 -27.53 15.70
N VAL A 27 11.71 -28.48 15.02
CA VAL A 27 11.99 -28.39 13.58
C VAL A 27 10.71 -28.44 12.76
N VAL A 28 9.79 -29.34 13.08
CA VAL A 28 8.49 -29.45 12.38
C VAL A 28 7.65 -28.19 12.58
N ALA A 29 7.59 -27.65 13.81
CA ALA A 29 6.87 -26.42 14.08
C ALA A 29 7.49 -25.21 13.35
N GLY A 30 8.83 -25.11 13.32
CA GLY A 30 9.53 -24.07 12.58
C GLY A 30 9.29 -24.17 11.06
N MET A 31 9.29 -25.38 10.52
CA MET A 31 9.04 -25.61 9.10
C MET A 31 7.58 -25.32 8.72
N ALA A 32 6.61 -25.69 9.58
CA ALA A 32 5.21 -25.36 9.38
C ALA A 32 4.97 -23.84 9.43
N LEU A 33 5.61 -23.12 10.36
CA LEU A 33 5.53 -21.66 10.43
C LEU A 33 6.16 -20.99 9.20
N ALA A 34 7.32 -21.48 8.75
CA ALA A 34 7.98 -20.97 7.54
C ALA A 34 7.11 -21.19 6.30
N LEU A 35 6.50 -22.38 6.15
CA LEU A 35 5.56 -22.66 5.06
C LEU A 35 4.32 -21.76 5.15
N LEU A 36 3.80 -21.51 6.36
CA LEU A 36 2.66 -20.63 6.56
C LEU A 36 2.96 -19.19 6.11
N VAL A 37 4.15 -18.67 6.43
CA VAL A 37 4.61 -17.34 5.97
C VAL A 37 4.83 -17.32 4.46
N ILE A 38 5.37 -18.38 3.86
CA ILE A 38 5.62 -18.45 2.41
C ILE A 38 4.31 -18.51 1.61
N PHE A 39 3.33 -19.28 2.10
CA PHE A 39 2.07 -19.49 1.37
C PHE A 39 0.99 -18.45 1.70
N TRP A 40 1.00 -17.86 2.90
CA TRP A 40 -0.01 -16.91 3.36
C TRP A 40 0.56 -15.58 3.91
N GLY A 41 1.84 -15.31 3.72
CA GLY A 41 2.41 -14.00 4.03
C GLY A 41 1.91 -12.90 3.08
N PRO A 42 2.04 -11.62 3.48
CA PRO A 42 1.66 -10.49 2.64
C PRO A 42 2.45 -10.52 1.32
N ARG A 43 1.75 -10.65 0.19
CA ARG A 43 2.37 -10.49 -1.13
C ARG A 43 2.46 -9.01 -1.44
N ARG A 44 3.66 -8.55 -1.83
CA ARG A 44 3.82 -7.24 -2.44
C ARG A 44 3.09 -7.23 -3.78
N PRO A 45 2.32 -6.17 -4.10
CA PRO A 45 1.62 -6.09 -5.38
C PRO A 45 2.62 -6.05 -6.53
N SER A 46 2.24 -6.65 -7.66
CA SER A 46 3.00 -6.51 -8.90
C SER A 46 2.83 -5.10 -9.47
N PRO A 47 3.70 -4.64 -10.38
CA PRO A 47 3.52 -3.36 -11.06
C PRO A 47 2.16 -3.26 -11.80
N GLU A 48 1.69 -4.37 -12.37
CA GLU A 48 0.38 -4.42 -13.04
C GLU A 48 -0.78 -4.29 -12.05
N ASP A 49 -0.64 -4.84 -10.85
CA ASP A 49 -1.63 -4.69 -9.79
C ASP A 49 -1.70 -3.23 -9.32
N LEU A 50 -0.56 -2.58 -9.12
CA LEU A 50 -0.49 -1.17 -8.78
C LEU A 50 -1.09 -0.29 -9.88
N ALA A 51 -0.75 -0.53 -11.15
CA ALA A 51 -1.32 0.25 -12.25
C ALA A 51 -2.85 0.10 -12.34
N ARG A 52 -3.37 -1.10 -12.04
CA ARG A 52 -4.81 -1.35 -11.97
C ARG A 52 -5.46 -0.65 -10.79
N GLU A 53 -4.85 -0.74 -9.61
CA GLU A 53 -5.31 -0.07 -8.40
C GLU A 53 -5.34 1.45 -8.60
N ALA A 54 -4.27 2.03 -9.15
CA ALA A 54 -4.17 3.46 -9.43
C ALA A 54 -5.32 3.94 -10.31
N ARG A 55 -5.62 3.22 -11.40
CA ARG A 55 -6.72 3.55 -12.32
C ARG A 55 -8.07 3.53 -11.63
N ILE A 56 -8.32 2.53 -10.79
CA ILE A 56 -9.59 2.42 -10.04
C ILE A 56 -9.70 3.57 -9.04
N GLN A 57 -8.63 3.83 -8.28
CA GLN A 57 -8.65 4.83 -7.21
C GLN A 57 -8.71 6.25 -7.74
N VAL A 58 -8.00 6.57 -8.84
CA VAL A 58 -8.06 7.91 -9.44
C VAL A 58 -9.42 8.19 -10.09
N LEU A 59 -10.09 7.16 -10.64
CA LEU A 59 -11.48 7.26 -11.10
C LEU A 59 -12.42 7.53 -9.92
N ALA A 60 -12.30 6.75 -8.84
CA ALA A 60 -13.11 6.94 -7.64
C ALA A 60 -12.89 8.33 -6.99
N LEU A 61 -11.66 8.84 -7.02
CA LEU A 61 -11.35 10.20 -6.55
C LEU A 61 -12.07 11.26 -7.39
N CYS A 62 -12.03 11.11 -8.73
CA CYS A 62 -12.74 12.04 -9.63
C CYS A 62 -14.26 11.95 -9.50
N ASP A 63 -14.81 10.74 -9.30
CA ASP A 63 -16.24 10.54 -9.04
C ASP A 63 -16.70 11.22 -7.75
N ALA A 64 -15.90 11.10 -6.67
CA ALA A 64 -16.13 11.79 -5.40
C ALA A 64 -16.07 13.32 -5.56
N VAL A 65 -15.09 13.83 -6.29
CA VAL A 65 -14.98 15.28 -6.60
C VAL A 65 -16.18 15.78 -7.40
N GLN A 66 -16.65 15.02 -8.40
CA GLN A 66 -17.84 15.41 -9.18
C GLN A 66 -19.10 15.37 -8.34
N SER A 67 -19.30 14.31 -7.56
CA SER A 67 -20.44 14.20 -6.66
C SER A 67 -20.51 15.38 -5.69
N TYR A 68 -19.35 15.77 -5.12
CA TYR A 68 -19.26 16.96 -4.28
C TYR A 68 -19.64 18.24 -5.04
N ARG A 69 -19.15 18.42 -6.28
CA ARG A 69 -19.53 19.57 -7.11
C ARG A 69 -21.02 19.60 -7.40
N ASP A 70 -21.63 18.47 -7.73
CA ASP A 70 -23.06 18.39 -8.05
C ASP A 70 -23.93 18.74 -6.84
N GLU A 71 -23.48 18.40 -5.63
CA GLU A 71 -24.19 18.70 -4.38
C GLU A 71 -23.95 20.12 -3.87
N HIS A 72 -22.72 20.64 -3.99
CA HIS A 72 -22.29 21.89 -3.35
C HIS A 72 -22.04 23.05 -4.32
N GLY A 73 -21.96 22.77 -5.62
CA GLY A 73 -21.79 23.77 -6.68
C GLY A 73 -20.36 24.25 -6.92
N ASP A 74 -19.36 23.68 -6.24
CA ASP A 74 -17.95 24.10 -6.37
C ASP A 74 -16.98 22.92 -6.29
N TYR A 75 -15.78 23.10 -6.83
CA TYR A 75 -14.68 22.16 -6.71
C TYR A 75 -13.80 22.50 -5.51
N VAL A 76 -13.27 21.46 -4.86
CA VAL A 76 -12.43 21.63 -3.68
C VAL A 76 -11.02 21.09 -3.97
N PRO A 77 -9.98 21.94 -3.93
CA PRO A 77 -8.61 21.45 -3.99
C PRO A 77 -8.28 20.67 -2.71
N ILE A 78 -7.56 19.56 -2.87
CA ILE A 78 -7.12 18.73 -1.75
C ILE A 78 -5.60 18.55 -1.87
N ALA A 79 -4.89 18.92 -0.80
CA ALA A 79 -3.44 18.83 -0.75
C ALA A 79 -2.98 17.36 -0.86
N PRO A 80 -1.74 17.11 -1.34
CA PRO A 80 -1.23 15.76 -1.49
C PRO A 80 -1.20 15.01 -0.15
N PHE A 81 -1.79 13.82 -0.12
CA PHE A 81 -1.76 12.95 1.06
C PHE A 81 -1.86 11.47 0.68
N PRO A 82 -1.15 10.55 1.35
CA PRO A 82 -0.15 10.76 2.40
C PRO A 82 1.12 11.45 1.90
N VAL A 83 1.89 12.02 2.84
CA VAL A 83 3.22 12.61 2.58
C VAL A 83 4.26 11.90 3.45
N PRO A 84 5.40 11.45 2.89
CA PRO A 84 5.80 11.52 1.48
C PRO A 84 5.02 10.56 0.57
N VAL A 85 5.28 10.61 -0.74
CA VAL A 85 4.78 9.61 -1.70
C VAL A 85 5.18 8.20 -1.22
N PRO A 86 4.24 7.23 -1.15
CA PRO A 86 4.57 5.86 -0.77
C PRO A 86 5.61 5.22 -1.70
N LYS A 87 6.53 4.45 -1.12
CA LYS A 87 7.71 3.90 -1.81
C LYS A 87 7.70 2.37 -1.84
N GLY A 88 8.31 1.80 -2.87
CA GLY A 88 8.68 0.38 -2.89
C GLY A 88 7.50 -0.59 -2.82
N ARG A 89 6.32 -0.16 -3.27
CA ARG A 89 5.06 -0.94 -3.25
C ARG A 89 4.58 -1.29 -1.84
N GLU A 90 5.00 -0.51 -0.85
CA GLU A 90 4.53 -0.67 0.52
C GLU A 90 3.29 0.20 0.74
N SER A 91 2.24 -0.40 1.29
CA SER A 91 1.05 0.35 1.69
C SER A 91 1.35 1.14 2.96
N VAL A 92 0.91 2.40 3.01
CA VAL A 92 0.98 3.25 4.20
C VAL A 92 -0.42 3.51 4.75
N PRO A 93 -0.56 3.82 6.06
CA PRO A 93 -1.87 4.12 6.64
C PRO A 93 -2.54 5.32 5.97
N PHE A 94 -3.86 5.22 5.77
CA PHE A 94 -4.72 6.31 5.31
C PHE A 94 -5.86 6.49 6.33
N PRO A 95 -5.79 7.50 7.21
CA PRO A 95 -6.81 7.73 8.22
C PRO A 95 -8.18 7.98 7.59
N HIS A 96 -9.20 7.25 8.05
CA HIS A 96 -10.58 7.40 7.58
C HIS A 96 -11.15 8.81 7.83
N ASP A 97 -10.61 9.52 8.81
CA ASP A 97 -11.04 10.84 9.26
C ASP A 97 -10.18 11.97 8.68
N HIS A 98 -9.45 11.73 7.58
CA HIS A 98 -8.78 12.83 6.88
C HIS A 98 -9.82 13.80 6.33
N GLU A 99 -9.91 14.98 6.97
CA GLU A 99 -11.01 15.95 6.80
C GLU A 99 -11.34 16.24 5.33
N ASP A 100 -10.33 16.56 4.51
CA ASP A 100 -10.56 16.94 3.11
C ASP A 100 -11.09 15.80 2.23
N PHE A 101 -10.54 14.59 2.36
CA PHE A 101 -10.99 13.43 1.57
C PHE A 101 -12.32 12.88 2.06
N HIS A 102 -12.53 12.89 3.38
CA HIS A 102 -13.81 12.51 3.97
C HIS A 102 -14.92 13.48 3.56
N ARG A 103 -14.63 14.78 3.48
CA ARG A 103 -15.58 15.81 3.02
C ARG A 103 -16.13 15.55 1.62
N ILE A 104 -15.32 15.02 0.70
CA ILE A 104 -15.76 14.68 -0.66
C ILE A 104 -16.27 13.23 -0.79
N GLY A 105 -16.25 12.44 0.30
CA GLY A 105 -16.67 11.04 0.28
C GLY A 105 -15.67 10.08 -0.36
N PHE A 106 -14.40 10.46 -0.48
CA PHE A 106 -13.36 9.58 -1.01
C PHE A 106 -12.77 8.67 0.08
N GLU A 107 -12.99 7.36 -0.05
CA GLU A 107 -12.57 6.34 0.93
C GLU A 107 -11.75 5.22 0.25
N PRO A 108 -10.42 5.39 0.06
CA PRO A 108 -9.59 4.40 -0.63
C PRO A 108 -9.30 3.14 0.20
N GLY A 109 -9.72 3.13 1.48
CA GLY A 109 -9.43 2.09 2.47
C GLY A 109 -8.43 2.55 3.55
N PRO A 110 -8.16 1.70 4.56
CA PRO A 110 -7.33 2.06 5.72
C PRO A 110 -5.83 2.12 5.43
N ALA A 111 -5.40 1.59 4.28
CA ALA A 111 -4.02 1.60 3.83
C ALA A 111 -3.98 1.72 2.31
N VAL A 112 -3.02 2.50 1.80
CA VAL A 112 -2.94 2.88 0.38
C VAL A 112 -1.51 2.79 -0.13
N HIS A 113 -1.34 2.49 -1.42
CA HIS A 113 -0.04 2.50 -2.10
C HIS A 113 0.26 3.82 -2.81
N PHE A 114 -0.68 4.77 -2.79
CA PHE A 114 -0.61 6.01 -3.56
C PHE A 114 -0.77 7.21 -2.65
N GLN A 115 -0.11 8.31 -3.04
CA GLN A 115 -0.49 9.65 -2.64
C GLN A 115 -1.58 10.16 -3.57
N TYR A 116 -2.63 10.75 -3.00
CA TYR A 116 -3.74 11.36 -3.73
C TYR A 116 -3.69 12.87 -3.62
N GLU A 117 -4.14 13.57 -4.66
CA GLU A 117 -4.25 15.02 -4.72
C GLU A 117 -5.42 15.41 -5.64
N VAL A 118 -6.12 16.49 -5.30
CA VAL A 118 -7.06 17.17 -6.19
C VAL A 118 -6.53 18.57 -6.46
N ALA A 119 -6.03 18.79 -7.67
CA ALA A 119 -5.55 20.10 -8.10
C ALA A 119 -6.64 20.80 -8.92
N VAL A 120 -7.01 22.02 -8.53
CA VAL A 120 -7.97 22.86 -9.26
C VAL A 120 -7.19 24.05 -9.83
N GLN A 121 -7.25 24.24 -11.14
CA GLN A 121 -6.60 25.34 -11.84
C GLN A 121 -7.63 26.11 -12.66
N GLU A 122 -7.43 27.42 -12.80
CA GLU A 122 -8.24 28.22 -13.72
C GLU A 122 -7.68 28.09 -15.13
N SER A 123 -8.50 27.63 -16.08
CA SER A 123 -8.11 27.55 -17.48
C SER A 123 -7.99 28.94 -18.12
N PRO A 124 -7.32 29.09 -19.28
CA PRO A 124 -7.20 30.38 -19.96
C PRO A 124 -8.53 31.04 -20.35
N VAL A 125 -9.62 30.26 -20.35
CA VAL A 125 -10.99 30.73 -20.64
C VAL A 125 -11.81 31.03 -19.38
N GLY A 126 -11.20 30.96 -18.18
CA GLY A 126 -11.84 31.26 -16.90
C GLY A 126 -12.69 30.12 -16.33
N GLU A 127 -12.62 28.94 -16.91
CA GLU A 127 -13.32 27.74 -16.41
C GLU A 127 -12.40 26.90 -15.52
N PRO A 128 -12.92 26.27 -14.45
CA PRO A 128 -12.11 25.41 -13.60
C PRO A 128 -11.73 24.12 -14.33
N GLU A 129 -10.43 23.83 -14.36
CA GLU A 129 -9.85 22.56 -14.78
C GLU A 129 -9.38 21.79 -13.54
N VAL A 130 -9.93 20.60 -13.33
CA VAL A 130 -9.60 19.77 -12.16
C VAL A 130 -8.76 18.59 -12.59
N SER A 131 -7.69 18.31 -11.85
CA SER A 131 -6.86 17.12 -11.99
C SER A 131 -6.96 16.28 -10.72
N CYS A 132 -7.44 15.05 -10.85
CA CYS A 132 -7.31 14.01 -9.83
C CYS A 132 -6.01 13.26 -10.07
N LEU A 133 -5.16 13.16 -9.05
CA LEU A 133 -3.86 12.51 -9.17
C LEU A 133 -3.72 11.35 -8.19
N ALA A 134 -3.04 10.30 -8.64
CA ALA A 134 -2.48 9.24 -7.79
C ALA A 134 -0.99 9.09 -8.12
N ARG A 135 -0.11 9.20 -7.11
CA ARG A 135 1.35 9.09 -7.27
C ARG A 135 1.93 7.95 -6.46
N VAL A 136 2.92 7.25 -7.01
CA VAL A 136 3.68 6.21 -6.31
C VAL A 136 5.13 6.16 -6.80
N ASP A 137 6.07 5.93 -5.89
CA ASP A 137 7.45 5.57 -6.19
C ASP A 137 7.52 4.02 -6.20
N ALA A 138 7.19 3.43 -7.35
CA ALA A 138 6.83 2.01 -7.46
C ALA A 138 8.03 1.05 -7.30
N ASP A 139 9.24 1.51 -7.55
CA ASP A 139 10.48 0.74 -7.40
C ASP A 139 11.44 1.32 -6.36
N GLY A 140 11.13 2.50 -5.80
CA GLY A 140 11.89 3.13 -4.71
C GLY A 140 13.09 3.94 -5.20
N ASP A 141 13.17 4.25 -6.50
CA ASP A 141 14.28 5.00 -7.10
C ASP A 141 14.13 6.53 -6.92
N GLY A 142 12.96 6.99 -6.47
CA GLY A 142 12.64 8.39 -6.24
C GLY A 142 11.95 9.09 -7.42
N LEU A 143 11.65 8.37 -8.51
CA LEU A 143 10.82 8.82 -9.62
C LEU A 143 9.38 8.35 -9.42
N ASN A 144 8.42 9.26 -9.55
CA ASN A 144 7.03 8.91 -9.34
C ASN A 144 6.38 8.45 -10.66
N ALA A 145 5.64 7.34 -10.59
CA ALA A 145 4.56 7.07 -11.53
C ALA A 145 3.35 7.92 -11.13
N VAL A 146 2.86 8.75 -12.06
CA VAL A 146 1.73 9.66 -11.86
C VAL A 146 0.58 9.23 -12.74
N TYR A 147 -0.56 8.92 -12.11
CA TYR A 147 -1.82 8.62 -12.77
C TYR A 147 -2.73 9.83 -12.63
N ARG A 148 -3.21 10.36 -13.75
CA ARG A 148 -4.01 11.59 -13.79
C ARG A 148 -5.29 11.38 -14.57
N ILE A 149 -6.38 11.94 -14.05
CA ILE A 149 -7.61 12.21 -14.81
C ILE A 149 -7.88 13.70 -14.71
N ARG A 150 -8.19 14.32 -15.85
CA ARG A 150 -8.70 15.68 -15.91
C ARG A 150 -10.22 15.66 -16.00
N LEU A 151 -10.85 16.58 -15.29
CA LEU A 151 -12.27 16.88 -15.40
C LEU A 151 -12.40 18.25 -16.06
N ASP A 152 -13.18 18.31 -17.14
CA ASP A 152 -13.52 19.57 -17.77
C ASP A 152 -14.63 20.33 -17.03
N ALA A 153 -14.99 21.51 -17.55
CA ALA A 153 -16.01 22.36 -16.95
C ALA A 153 -17.41 21.71 -16.85
N ASN A 154 -17.68 20.69 -17.68
CA ASN A 154 -18.95 19.94 -17.69
C ASN A 154 -18.88 18.66 -16.85
N GLY A 155 -17.74 18.41 -16.20
CA GLY A 155 -17.51 17.22 -15.39
C GLY A 155 -17.21 15.96 -16.19
N MET A 156 -16.89 16.10 -17.47
CA MET A 156 -16.46 14.96 -18.29
C MET A 156 -15.03 14.57 -17.95
N THR A 157 -14.82 13.28 -17.67
CA THR A 157 -13.50 12.71 -17.39
C THR A 157 -12.70 12.48 -18.68
N SER A 158 -11.44 12.89 -18.69
CA SER A 158 -10.46 12.44 -19.68
C SER A 158 -10.17 10.93 -19.54
N ALA A 159 -9.51 10.35 -20.54
CA ALA A 159 -8.84 9.06 -20.34
C ALA A 159 -7.78 9.18 -19.23
N VAL A 160 -7.48 8.06 -18.56
CA VAL A 160 -6.41 8.03 -17.56
C VAL A 160 -5.06 8.22 -18.25
N GLU A 161 -4.37 9.29 -17.91
CA GLU A 161 -3.00 9.56 -18.30
C GLU A 161 -2.06 8.91 -17.27
N ALA A 162 -1.07 8.16 -17.73
CA ALA A 162 -0.04 7.56 -16.88
C ALA A 162 1.32 8.07 -17.35
N GLU A 163 1.97 8.85 -16.49
CA GLU A 163 3.27 9.48 -16.73
C GLU A 163 4.29 8.92 -15.73
N HIS A 164 5.56 8.84 -16.13
CA HIS A 164 6.68 8.61 -15.20
C HIS A 164 7.51 9.89 -15.14
N GLU A 165 7.80 10.39 -13.94
CA GLU A 165 8.68 11.54 -13.77
C GLU A 165 10.06 11.23 -14.36
N GLY A 166 10.46 11.98 -15.40
CA GLY A 166 11.75 11.81 -16.08
C GLY A 166 11.66 11.37 -17.55
N GLU A 167 10.46 11.10 -18.07
CA GLU A 167 10.18 10.83 -19.49
C GLU A 167 9.39 11.94 -20.19
#